data_AF-A0A3C0GET1-F1
#
_entry.id   AF-A0A3C0GET1-F1
#
_cell.length_a   1.000
_cell.length_b   1.000
_cell.length_c   1.000
_cell.angle_alpha   90.00
_cell.angle_beta   90.00
_cell.angle_gamma   90.00
#
_symmetry.space_group_name_H-M   'P 1'
#
loop_
_entity.id
_entity.type
_entity.pdbx_description
1 polymer ?
#
loop_
_entity_poly.entity_id
_entity_poly.type
_entity_poly.pdbx_seq_one_letter_code
_entity_poly.pdbx_strand_id
1 'polypeptide(L)'
;KVPKENRIGEDGFGFKFAMKTLAGGRIGIAAQALGIAAGAYELALKYSKERKAFGTEISNHQAIAFKLADMHTEIQAARLLVYQSALDKDN
;
A
#
# COMPACT_ATOMS: atom_id res chain seq x y z
N LYS A 1 21.02 4.70 -32.57
CA LYS A 1 21.46 6.04 -32.08
C LYS A 1 20.21 6.83 -31.71
N VAL A 2 20.13 7.42 -30.52
CA VAL A 2 18.97 8.23 -30.10
C VAL A 2 19.18 9.68 -30.55
N PRO A 3 18.17 10.35 -31.17
CA PRO A 3 18.28 11.75 -31.57
C PRO A 3 18.43 12.71 -30.37
N LYS A 4 19.11 13.85 -30.55
CA LYS A 4 19.41 14.80 -29.45
C LYS A 4 18.15 15.49 -28.95
N GLU A 5 17.19 15.69 -29.83
CA GLU A 5 15.87 16.26 -29.56
C GLU A 5 15.01 15.41 -28.61
N ASN A 6 15.31 14.12 -28.42
CA ASN A 6 14.62 13.27 -27.46
C ASN A 6 15.13 13.43 -26.02
N ARG A 7 16.17 14.25 -25.79
CA ARG A 7 16.73 14.47 -24.45
C ARG A 7 15.77 15.32 -23.62
N ILE A 8 15.39 14.82 -22.44
CA ILE A 8 14.61 15.56 -21.46
C ILE A 8 15.58 16.33 -20.56
N GLY A 9 15.61 17.66 -20.73
CA GLY A 9 16.47 18.56 -19.97
C GLY A 9 17.93 18.61 -20.44
N GLU A 10 18.79 19.17 -19.60
CA GLU A 10 20.23 19.37 -19.89
C GLU A 10 21.11 18.20 -19.44
N ASP A 11 22.37 18.20 -19.88
CA ASP A 11 23.34 17.20 -19.45
C ASP A 11 23.54 17.26 -17.93
N GLY A 12 23.50 16.10 -17.26
CA GLY A 12 23.57 15.99 -15.80
C GLY A 12 22.24 16.23 -15.06
N PHE A 13 21.17 16.68 -15.72
CA PHE A 13 19.86 16.93 -15.11
C PHE A 13 19.12 15.65 -14.65
N GLY A 14 19.38 14.53 -15.32
CA GLY A 14 18.56 13.31 -15.24
C GLY A 14 18.38 12.73 -13.84
N PHE A 15 19.42 12.74 -13.00
CA PHE A 15 19.32 12.18 -11.64
C PHE A 15 18.34 12.95 -10.76
N LYS A 16 18.44 14.29 -10.75
CA LYS A 16 17.55 15.17 -9.96
C LYS A 16 16.11 15.04 -10.43
N PHE A 17 15.91 14.98 -11.75
CA PHE A 17 14.59 14.74 -12.34
C PHE A 17 14.01 13.39 -11.92
N ALA A 18 14.79 12.31 -12.07
CA ALA A 18 14.36 10.97 -11.70
C ALA A 18 14.00 10.88 -10.21
N MET A 19 14.82 11.44 -9.32
CA MET A 19 14.54 11.41 -7.87
C MET A 19 13.28 12.18 -7.50
N LYS A 20 13.03 13.35 -8.13
CA LYS A 20 11.79 14.10 -7.90
C LYS A 20 10.55 13.30 -8.33
N THR A 21 10.61 12.67 -9.51
CA THR A 21 9.52 11.82 -10.02
C THR A 21 9.30 10.59 -9.14
N LEU A 22 10.37 9.90 -8.76
CA LEU A 22 10.30 8.71 -7.91
C LEU A 22 9.81 9.01 -6.50
N ALA A 23 10.14 10.17 -5.92
CA ALA A 23 9.62 10.58 -4.62
C ALA A 23 8.09 10.64 -4.62
N GLY A 24 7.49 11.28 -5.63
CA GLY A 24 6.04 11.28 -5.80
C GLY A 24 5.45 9.91 -6.15
N GLY A 25 6.16 9.14 -6.99
CA GLY A 25 5.74 7.79 -7.39
C GLY A 25 5.67 6.80 -6.21
N ARG A 26 6.57 6.90 -5.23
CA ARG A 26 6.57 6.05 -4.03
C ARG A 26 5.29 6.15 -3.21
N ILE A 27 4.74 7.36 -3.09
CA ILE A 27 3.45 7.57 -2.41
C ILE A 27 2.33 6.86 -3.18
N GLY A 28 2.35 6.93 -4.52
CA GLY A 28 1.39 6.21 -5.37
C GLY A 28 1.45 4.69 -5.20
N ILE A 29 2.66 4.11 -5.15
CA ILE A 29 2.84 2.68 -4.88
C ILE A 29 2.33 2.30 -3.49
N ALA A 30 2.61 3.11 -2.47
CA ALA A 30 2.11 2.88 -1.12
C ALA A 30 0.57 2.95 -1.05
N ALA A 31 -0.06 3.89 -1.75
CA ALA A 31 -1.52 3.97 -1.86
C ALA A 31 -2.13 2.75 -2.56
N GLN A 32 -1.49 2.24 -3.61
CA GLN A 32 -1.90 1.01 -4.28
C GLN A 32 -1.82 -0.19 -3.33
N ALA A 33 -0.69 -0.36 -2.64
CA ALA A 33 -0.48 -1.43 -1.67
C ALA A 33 -1.50 -1.39 -0.53
N LEU A 34 -1.83 -0.18 -0.03
CA LEU A 34 -2.87 0.03 0.97
C LEU A 34 -4.23 -0.47 0.50
N GLY A 35 -4.61 -0.17 -0.76
CA GLY A 35 -5.87 -0.63 -1.34
C GLY A 35 -5.92 -2.17 -1.43
N ILE A 36 -4.84 -2.79 -1.87
CA ILE A 36 -4.71 -4.25 -1.93
C ILE A 36 -4.84 -4.88 -0.53
N ALA A 37 -4.15 -4.33 0.46
CA ALA A 37 -4.20 -4.82 1.83
C ALA A 37 -5.61 -4.70 2.44
N ALA A 38 -6.30 -3.58 2.20
CA ALA A 38 -7.68 -3.39 2.65
C ALA A 38 -8.63 -4.42 2.03
N GLY A 39 -8.55 -4.64 0.70
CA GLY A 39 -9.37 -5.64 0.03
C GLY A 39 -9.08 -7.07 0.51
N ALA A 40 -7.80 -7.40 0.73
CA ALA A 40 -7.40 -8.70 1.27
C ALA A 40 -7.95 -8.93 2.69
N TYR A 41 -7.92 -7.90 3.54
CA TYR A 41 -8.52 -7.95 4.88
C TYR A 41 -10.02 -8.19 4.84
N GLU A 42 -10.76 -7.48 3.98
CA GLU A 42 -12.21 -7.64 3.86
C GLU A 42 -12.59 -9.06 3.43
N LEU A 43 -11.88 -9.61 2.43
CA LEU A 43 -12.07 -10.98 1.97
C LEU A 43 -11.74 -12.00 3.06
N ALA A 44 -10.62 -11.82 3.77
CA ALA A 44 -10.22 -12.69 4.87
C ALA A 44 -11.21 -12.67 6.02
N LEU A 45 -11.67 -11.48 6.42
CA LEU A 45 -12.66 -11.30 7.48
C LEU A 45 -13.99 -11.98 7.11
N LYS A 46 -14.47 -11.78 5.88
CA LYS A 46 -15.69 -12.43 5.39
C LYS A 46 -15.54 -13.95 5.43
N TYR A 47 -14.49 -14.49 4.84
CA TYR A 47 -14.27 -15.94 4.78
C TYR A 47 -14.12 -16.56 6.19
N SER A 48 -13.51 -15.83 7.13
CA SER A 48 -13.33 -16.32 8.50
C SER A 48 -14.64 -16.63 9.23
N LYS A 49 -15.73 -15.95 8.85
CA LYS A 49 -17.07 -16.12 9.40
C LYS A 49 -17.90 -17.17 8.66
N GLU A 50 -17.48 -17.57 7.46
CA GLU A 50 -18.16 -18.57 6.63
C GLU A 50 -17.57 -19.97 6.84
N ARG A 51 -16.24 -20.06 6.93
CA ARG A 51 -15.55 -21.34 7.05
C ARG A 51 -15.67 -21.89 8.47
N LYS A 52 -16.13 -23.14 8.58
CA LYS A 52 -16.14 -23.91 9.84
C LYS A 52 -15.00 -24.93 9.88
N ALA A 53 -14.36 -25.04 11.04
CA ALA A 53 -13.40 -26.08 11.37
C ALA A 53 -13.38 -26.28 12.90
N PHE A 54 -13.18 -27.52 13.34
CA PHE A 54 -13.20 -27.86 14.77
C PHE A 54 -14.50 -27.43 15.48
N GLY A 55 -15.64 -27.60 14.79
CA GLY A 55 -16.97 -27.38 15.35
C GLY A 55 -17.48 -25.94 15.35
N THR A 56 -16.71 -24.96 14.86
CA THR A 56 -17.13 -23.54 14.84
C THR A 56 -16.53 -22.77 13.67
N GLU A 57 -17.05 -21.56 13.40
CA GLU A 57 -16.47 -20.60 12.46
C GLU A 57 -15.02 -20.30 12.82
N ILE A 58 -14.13 -20.23 11.83
CA ILE A 58 -12.71 -20.06 12.11
C ILE A 58 -12.38 -18.69 12.73
N SER A 59 -13.27 -17.71 12.63
CA SER A 59 -13.20 -16.44 13.35
C SER A 59 -13.22 -16.59 14.87
N ASN A 60 -13.76 -17.69 15.40
CA ASN A 60 -13.82 -17.94 16.84
C ASN A 60 -12.51 -18.54 17.40
N HIS A 61 -11.60 -18.96 16.51
CA HIS A 61 -10.26 -19.40 16.91
C HIS A 61 -9.37 -18.18 17.15
N GLN A 62 -8.84 -18.04 18.37
CA GLN A 62 -8.06 -16.87 18.80
C GLN A 62 -6.91 -16.53 17.84
N ALA A 63 -6.22 -17.53 17.30
CA ALA A 63 -5.12 -17.32 16.34
C ALA A 63 -5.56 -16.61 15.05
N ILE A 64 -6.79 -16.83 14.58
CA ILE A 64 -7.35 -16.13 13.42
C ILE A 64 -7.79 -14.73 13.81
N ALA A 65 -8.41 -14.57 14.98
CA ALA A 65 -8.81 -13.25 15.49
C ALA A 65 -7.61 -12.30 15.64
N PHE A 66 -6.48 -12.78 16.17
CA PHE A 66 -5.24 -12.00 16.27
C PHE A 66 -4.70 -11.59 14.91
N LYS A 67 -4.64 -12.51 13.94
CA LYS A 67 -4.21 -12.18 12.57
C LYS A 67 -5.06 -11.07 11.95
N LEU A 68 -6.38 -11.14 12.11
CA LEU A 68 -7.29 -10.11 11.59
C LEU A 68 -7.09 -8.77 12.31
N ALA A 69 -6.88 -8.79 13.63
CA ALA A 69 -6.61 -7.58 14.42
C ALA A 69 -5.29 -6.91 14.01
N ASP A 70 -4.22 -7.68 13.83
CA ASP A 70 -2.92 -7.18 13.39
C ASP A 70 -3.01 -6.58 11.98
N MET A 71 -3.62 -7.30 11.03
CA MET A 71 -3.87 -6.81 9.68
C MET A 71 -4.61 -5.48 9.70
N HIS A 72 -5.68 -5.36 10.49
CA HIS A 72 -6.46 -4.13 10.56
C HIS A 72 -5.62 -2.97 11.13
N THR A 73 -4.82 -3.24 12.17
CA THR A 73 -3.94 -2.25 12.80
C THR A 73 -2.91 -1.72 11.81
N GLU A 74 -2.22 -2.61 11.10
CA GLU A 74 -1.22 -2.23 10.09
C GLU A 74 -1.84 -1.44 8.93
N ILE A 75 -3.04 -1.81 8.48
CA ILE A 75 -3.77 -1.08 7.43
C ILE A 75 -4.11 0.34 7.88
N GLN A 76 -4.55 0.53 9.12
CA GLN A 76 -4.84 1.88 9.63
C GLN A 76 -3.56 2.72 9.74
N ALA A 77 -2.47 2.14 10.25
CA ALA A 77 -1.19 2.82 10.32
C ALA A 77 -0.68 3.21 8.92
N ALA A 78 -0.72 2.29 7.96
CA ALA A 78 -0.33 2.54 6.58
C ALA A 78 -1.19 3.64 5.93
N ARG A 79 -2.50 3.66 6.18
CA ARG A 79 -3.42 4.69 5.67
C ARG A 79 -3.02 6.09 6.14
N LEU A 80 -2.76 6.24 7.44
CA LEU A 80 -2.36 7.51 8.02
C LEU A 80 -1.03 8.00 7.42
N LEU A 81 -0.04 7.11 7.32
CA LEU A 81 1.27 7.46 6.75
C LEU A 81 1.20 7.84 5.26
N VAL A 82 0.39 7.12 4.47
CA VAL A 82 0.20 7.42 3.04
C VAL A 82 -0.43 8.79 2.86
N TYR A 83 -1.50 9.10 3.59
CA TYR A 83 -2.18 10.38 3.48
C TYR A 83 -1.34 11.53 4.02
N GLN A 84 -0.63 11.34 5.13
CA GLN A 84 0.31 12.35 5.62
C GLN A 84 1.40 12.63 4.59
N SER A 85 1.99 11.59 3.99
CA SER A 85 3.02 11.76 2.96
C SER A 85 2.49 12.46 1.71
N ALA A 86 1.23 12.23 1.35
CA ALA A 86 0.58 12.92 0.23
C ALA A 86 0.39 14.41 0.55
N LEU A 87 -0.11 14.73 1.75
CA LEU A 87 -0.25 16.12 2.22
C LEU A 87 1.10 16.85 2.26
N ASP A 88 2.13 16.21 2.81
CA ASP A 88 3.48 16.78 2.90
C ASP A 88 4.13 17.04 1.53
N LYS A 89 3.72 16.30 0.49
CA LYS A 89 4.17 16.51 -0.88
C LYS A 89 3.42 17.68 -1.56
N ASP A 90 2.16 17.87 -1.22
CA ASP A 90 1.30 18.88 -1.84
C ASP A 90 1.48 20.28 -1.22
N ASN A 91 1.99 20.35 0.03
CA ASN A 91 2.41 21.59 0.71
C ASN A 91 3.79 22.09 0.22
#